data_AF-A0A6M0II19-F1
#
_entry.id   AF-A0A6M0II19-F1
#
_cell.length_a   1.000
_cell.length_b   1.000
_cell.length_c   1.000
_cell.angle_alpha   90.00
_cell.angle_beta   90.00
_cell.angle_gamma   90.00
#
_symmetry.space_group_name_H-M   'P 1'
#
loop_
_entity.id
_entity.type
_entity.pdbx_description
1 polymer ?
#
loop_
_entity_poly.entity_id
_entity_poly.type
_entity_poly.pdbx_seq_one_letter_code
_entity_poly.pdbx_strand_id
1 'polypeptide(L)'
;MKSKNLVSLSVAVVFFVLAATGLLIYFGQGSHAVEHTHAWFGILFVTAALFHIVNNWASITGYTKDRRTGGIRREFIVPAIVAVIFAVGISADLPVFSQLANAGKNLFRGDKPRRGPLAQTAIDSIARNTEAAFTKAYSTGDTAALSTILTQNTTVRNEADDITNGLTNLLGLDQPKTVDALQTTIDRAQSIDDNIIVVYGTLTNTTKPEKTIYTHVLKRDDNRWQIAAIQTTSPSAVKAQKVTLVN
;
A
#
# COMPACT_ATOMS: atom_id res chain seq x y z
N MET A 1 39.11 23.12 19.31
CA MET A 1 37.89 23.92 19.54
C MET A 1 36.99 24.08 18.30
N LYS A 2 37.38 23.67 17.08
CA LYS A 2 36.53 23.78 15.86
C LYS A 2 35.46 22.70 15.68
N SER A 3 35.57 21.55 16.35
CA SER A 3 34.65 20.41 16.12
C SER A 3 33.24 20.64 16.68
N LYS A 4 33.08 21.24 17.88
CA LYS A 4 31.78 21.37 18.55
C LYS A 4 30.75 22.17 17.76
N ASN A 5 31.18 23.24 17.09
CA ASN A 5 30.30 24.06 16.25
C ASN A 5 29.83 23.29 15.01
N LEU A 6 30.71 22.46 14.43
CA LEU A 6 30.38 21.61 13.28
C LEU A 6 29.41 20.48 13.67
N VAL A 7 29.57 19.91 14.86
CA VAL A 7 28.62 18.92 15.42
C VAL A 7 27.25 19.55 15.69
N SER A 8 27.23 20.76 16.25
CA SER A 8 25.96 21.46 16.51
C SER A 8 25.25 21.84 15.21
N LEU A 9 26.02 22.32 14.22
CA LEU A 9 25.49 22.70 12.91
C LEU A 9 24.97 21.48 12.13
N SER A 10 25.66 20.34 12.20
CA SER A 10 25.19 19.12 11.53
C SER A 10 23.88 18.61 12.12
N VAL A 11 23.73 18.63 13.46
CA VAL A 11 22.46 18.29 14.12
C VAL A 11 21.34 19.24 13.68
N ALA A 12 21.62 20.55 13.59
CA ALA A 12 20.64 21.53 13.15
C ALA A 12 20.16 21.30 11.70
N VAL A 13 21.08 20.99 10.78
CA VAL A 13 20.74 20.70 9.38
C VAL A 13 19.91 19.42 9.28
N VAL A 14 20.31 18.35 9.97
CA VAL A 14 19.56 17.09 9.96
C VAL A 14 18.17 17.27 10.58
N PHE A 15 18.07 18.03 11.68
CA PHE A 15 16.80 18.39 12.28
C PHE A 15 15.89 19.16 11.32
N PHE A 16 16.43 20.14 10.57
CA PHE A 16 15.66 20.91 9.61
C PHE A 16 15.05 20.02 8.52
N VAL A 17 15.82 19.10 7.96
CA VAL A 17 15.32 18.14 6.95
C VAL A 17 14.24 17.24 7.55
N LEU A 18 14.43 16.74 8.77
CA LEU A 18 13.43 15.94 9.48
C LEU A 18 12.14 16.71 9.75
N ALA A 19 12.25 17.96 10.20
CA ALA A 19 11.10 18.81 10.48
C ALA A 19 10.31 19.12 9.20
N ALA A 20 11.01 19.49 8.12
CA ALA A 20 10.37 19.77 6.83
C ALA A 20 9.66 18.53 6.27
N THR A 21 10.35 17.39 6.21
CA THR A 21 9.76 16.13 5.72
C THR A 21 8.65 15.61 6.62
N GLY A 22 8.80 15.74 7.94
CA GLY A 22 7.78 15.37 8.92
C GLY A 22 6.50 16.21 8.78
N LEU A 23 6.64 17.52 8.54
CA LEU A 23 5.50 18.41 8.25
C LEU A 23 4.82 18.03 6.94
N LEU A 24 5.58 17.73 5.88
CA LEU A 24 5.01 17.27 4.61
C LEU A 24 4.20 15.98 4.81
N ILE A 25 4.73 15.01 5.53
CA ILE A 25 4.01 13.75 5.86
C ILE A 25 2.78 14.03 6.72
N TYR A 26 2.91 14.90 7.73
CA TYR A 26 1.81 15.30 8.61
C TYR A 26 0.66 15.96 7.84
N PHE A 27 0.96 16.77 6.83
CA PHE A 27 -0.04 17.37 5.95
C PHE A 27 -0.48 16.46 4.79
N GLY A 28 -0.04 15.20 4.76
CA GLY A 28 -0.44 14.22 3.74
C GLY A 28 0.21 14.42 2.37
N GLN A 29 1.32 15.17 2.32
CA GLN A 29 2.14 15.40 1.13
C GLN A 29 3.41 14.52 1.10
N GLY A 30 3.43 13.43 1.88
CA GLY A 30 4.51 12.45 1.88
C GLY A 30 4.50 11.62 0.61
N SER A 31 5.36 11.93 -0.35
CA SER A 31 5.68 10.99 -1.44
C SER A 31 6.59 9.88 -0.92
N HIS A 32 6.71 8.77 -1.66
CA HIS A 32 7.64 7.69 -1.32
C HIS A 32 9.07 8.22 -1.06
N ALA A 33 9.53 9.20 -1.84
CA ALA A 33 10.84 9.83 -1.63
C ALA A 33 10.92 10.62 -0.32
N VAL A 34 9.86 11.35 0.05
CA VAL A 34 9.79 12.14 1.30
C VAL A 34 9.77 11.21 2.51
N GLU A 35 8.98 10.14 2.47
CA GLU A 35 8.88 9.16 3.56
C GLU A 35 10.22 8.44 3.79
N HIS A 36 10.87 7.99 2.70
CA HIS A 36 12.19 7.37 2.80
C HIS A 36 13.25 8.36 3.30
N THR A 37 13.21 9.60 2.84
CA THR A 37 14.14 10.65 3.30
C THR A 37 13.95 10.91 4.79
N HIS A 38 12.70 11.03 5.27
CA HIS A 38 12.40 11.20 6.68
C HIS A 38 12.93 10.05 7.54
N ALA A 39 12.66 8.80 7.12
CA ALA A 39 13.11 7.62 7.85
C ALA A 39 14.64 7.56 7.96
N TRP A 40 15.37 7.74 6.85
CA TRP A 40 16.84 7.69 6.84
C TRP A 40 17.48 8.86 7.56
N PHE A 41 16.94 10.08 7.42
CA PHE A 41 17.40 11.22 8.20
C PHE A 41 17.06 11.06 9.69
N GLY A 42 16.04 10.28 10.04
CA GLY A 42 15.73 9.90 11.42
C GLY A 42 16.86 9.10 12.07
N ILE A 43 17.35 8.08 11.36
CA ILE A 43 18.50 7.28 11.80
C ILE A 43 19.76 8.16 11.93
N LEU A 44 20.00 9.03 10.94
CA LEU A 44 21.13 9.96 10.96
C LEU A 44 21.04 10.93 12.14
N PHE A 45 19.83 11.44 12.43
CA PHE A 45 19.59 12.35 13.54
C PHE A 45 19.85 11.71 14.89
N VAL A 46 19.37 10.49 15.13
CA VAL A 46 19.64 9.77 16.37
C VAL A 46 21.15 9.60 16.56
N THR A 47 21.86 9.19 15.50
CA THR A 47 23.31 9.04 15.53
C THR A 47 24.01 10.37 15.86
N ALA A 48 23.63 11.45 15.17
CA ALA A 48 24.20 12.79 15.38
C ALA A 48 23.86 13.34 16.77
N ALA A 49 22.66 13.09 17.29
CA ALA A 49 22.20 13.52 18.60
C ALA A 49 22.96 12.80 19.72
N LEU A 50 23.16 11.48 19.61
CA LEU A 50 23.99 10.72 20.56
C LEU A 50 25.42 11.25 20.58
N PHE A 51 26.02 11.46 19.42
CA PHE A 51 27.36 12.05 19.31
C PHE A 51 27.42 13.47 19.91
N HIS A 52 26.38 14.29 19.67
CA HIS A 52 26.26 15.62 20.25
C HIS A 52 26.15 15.59 21.77
N ILE A 53 25.35 14.68 22.34
CA ILE A 53 25.18 14.51 23.79
C ILE A 53 26.51 14.11 24.45
N VAL A 54 27.20 13.11 23.91
CA VAL A 54 28.49 12.64 24.44
C VAL A 54 29.53 13.75 24.41
N ASN A 55 29.64 14.48 23.30
CA ASN A 55 30.63 15.56 23.14
C ASN A 55 30.31 16.82 23.98
N ASN A 56 29.06 16.97 24.44
CA ASN A 56 28.60 18.12 25.22
C ASN A 56 28.07 17.73 26.62
N TRP A 57 28.43 16.56 27.12
CA TRP A 57 27.93 16.01 28.39
C TRP A 57 28.13 16.95 29.60
N ALA A 58 29.29 17.59 29.70
CA ALA A 58 29.60 18.55 30.76
C ALA A 58 28.68 19.79 30.73
N SER A 59 28.25 20.21 29.54
CA SER A 59 27.29 21.33 29.39
C SER A 59 25.91 20.91 29.87
N ILE A 60 25.42 19.75 29.39
CA ILE A 60 24.08 19.23 29.73
C ILE A 60 23.94 19.05 31.25
N THR A 61 24.91 18.40 31.90
CA THR A 61 24.91 18.19 33.35
C THR A 61 24.99 19.51 34.13
N GLY A 62 25.72 20.51 33.62
CA GLY A 62 25.79 21.85 34.20
C GLY A 62 24.50 22.66 34.12
N TYR A 63 23.68 22.45 33.08
CA TYR A 63 22.34 23.05 32.95
C TYR A 63 21.27 22.28 33.71
N THR A 64 21.44 20.96 33.87
CA THR A 64 20.46 20.11 34.55
C THR A 64 20.57 20.22 36.07
N LYS A 65 21.76 20.49 36.61
CA LYS A 65 22.02 20.55 38.05
C LYS A 65 22.09 22.00 38.56
N ASP A 66 21.47 22.27 39.69
CA ASP A 66 21.66 23.52 40.42
C ASP A 66 23.04 23.51 41.10
N ARG A 67 23.82 24.58 40.88
CA ARG A 67 25.17 24.72 41.43
C ARG A 67 25.19 24.95 42.94
N ARG A 68 24.11 25.45 43.54
CA ARG A 68 24.00 25.75 44.99
C ARG A 68 23.40 24.60 45.78
N THR A 69 22.38 23.92 45.24
CA THR A 69 21.63 22.89 45.96
C THR A 69 21.94 21.47 45.50
N GLY A 70 22.61 21.31 44.35
CA GLY A 70 22.89 20.00 43.77
C GLY A 70 21.67 19.25 43.22
N GLY A 71 20.47 19.83 43.32
CA GLY A 71 19.22 19.26 42.80
C GLY A 71 19.06 19.43 41.29
N ILE A 72 18.07 18.72 40.72
CA ILE A 72 17.67 18.88 39.31
C ILE A 72 16.88 20.18 39.17
N ARG A 73 17.22 20.98 38.16
CA ARG A 73 16.55 22.23 37.83
C ARG A 73 15.13 21.98 37.32
N ARG A 74 14.16 22.80 37.76
CA ARG A 74 12.74 22.67 37.34
C ARG A 74 12.57 22.83 35.84
N GLU A 75 13.44 23.63 35.22
CA GLU A 75 13.52 23.89 33.79
C GLU A 75 13.82 22.61 32.98
N PHE A 76 14.43 21.60 33.59
CA PHE A 76 14.62 20.28 32.98
C PHE A 76 13.44 19.33 33.24
N ILE A 77 12.81 19.45 34.41
CA ILE A 77 11.70 18.57 34.82
C ILE A 77 10.48 18.76 33.92
N VAL A 78 10.10 20.03 33.65
CA VAL A 78 8.93 20.34 32.81
C VAL A 78 9.01 19.69 31.41
N PRO A 79 10.06 19.91 30.60
CA PRO A 79 10.15 19.28 29.29
C PRO A 79 10.27 17.75 29.36
N ALA A 80 10.91 17.21 30.39
CA ALA A 80 10.97 15.76 30.60
C ALA A 80 9.58 15.15 30.85
N ILE A 81 8.76 15.78 31.71
CA ILE A 81 7.38 15.36 31.96
C ILE A 81 6.55 15.44 30.68
N VAL A 82 6.64 16.55 29.93
CA VAL A 82 5.92 16.71 28.67
C VAL A 82 6.30 15.60 27.67
N ALA A 83 7.60 15.31 27.52
CA ALA A 83 8.07 14.24 26.65
C ALA A 83 7.51 12.86 27.07
N VAL A 84 7.48 12.56 28.37
CA VAL A 84 6.91 11.32 28.90
C VAL A 84 5.40 11.24 28.62
N ILE A 85 4.65 12.33 28.86
CA ILE A 85 3.21 12.38 28.58
C ILE A 85 2.93 12.10 27.11
N PHE A 86 3.66 12.73 26.20
CA PHE A 86 3.53 12.49 24.76
C PHE A 86 3.88 11.04 24.39
N ALA A 87 5.00 10.52 24.90
CA ALA A 87 5.44 9.16 24.60
C ALA A 87 4.40 8.11 25.06
N VAL A 88 3.91 8.24 26.30
CA VAL A 88 2.88 7.34 26.85
C VAL A 88 1.57 7.51 26.12
N GLY A 89 1.13 8.75 25.88
CA GLY A 89 -0.14 9.04 25.24
C GLY A 89 -0.22 8.56 23.79
N ILE A 90 0.88 8.68 23.04
CA ILE A 90 1.00 8.12 21.69
C ILE A 90 1.03 6.58 21.74
N SER A 91 1.81 6.00 22.65
CA SER A 91 1.96 4.53 22.75
C SER A 91 0.67 3.83 23.21
N ALA A 92 -0.15 4.52 23.99
CA ALA A 92 -1.45 4.03 24.46
C ALA A 92 -2.61 4.36 23.50
N ASP A 93 -2.32 4.92 22.32
CA ASP A 93 -3.29 5.30 21.28
C ASP A 93 -4.47 6.13 21.82
N LEU A 94 -4.17 7.13 22.67
CA LEU A 94 -5.24 7.95 23.26
C LEU A 94 -5.91 8.81 22.17
N PRO A 95 -7.25 8.99 22.22
CA PRO A 95 -8.01 9.66 21.16
C PRO A 95 -7.54 11.08 20.81
N VAL A 96 -6.99 11.82 21.79
CA VAL A 96 -6.47 13.18 21.55
C VAL A 96 -5.28 13.18 20.60
N PHE A 97 -4.39 12.18 20.68
CA PHE A 97 -3.21 12.11 19.80
C PHE A 97 -3.57 11.64 18.41
N SER A 98 -4.55 10.74 18.26
CA SER A 98 -5.03 10.33 16.93
C SER A 98 -5.79 11.47 16.23
N GLN A 99 -6.56 12.29 16.96
CA GLN A 99 -7.17 13.50 16.41
C GLN A 99 -6.12 14.52 15.96
N LEU A 100 -5.12 14.79 16.81
CA LEU A 100 -4.02 15.71 16.48
C LEU A 100 -3.19 15.23 15.29
N ALA A 101 -2.88 13.92 15.22
CA ALA A 101 -2.14 13.32 14.11
C ALA A 101 -2.88 13.44 12.77
N ASN A 102 -4.21 13.40 12.79
CA ASN A 102 -5.05 13.51 11.59
C ASN A 102 -5.44 14.96 11.24
N ALA A 103 -5.34 15.90 12.18
CA ALA A 103 -5.71 17.30 11.95
C ALA A 103 -4.94 17.95 10.79
N GLY A 104 -3.62 17.74 10.70
CA GLY A 104 -2.80 18.23 9.60
C GLY A 104 -3.22 17.67 8.26
N LYS A 105 -3.45 16.35 8.20
CA LYS A 105 -3.95 15.69 6.99
C LYS A 105 -5.30 16.25 6.56
N ASN A 106 -6.16 16.63 7.50
CA ASN A 106 -7.47 17.22 7.23
C ASN A 106 -7.40 18.69 6.78
N LEU A 107 -6.31 19.41 7.07
CA LEU A 107 -6.14 20.81 6.67
C LEU A 107 -5.74 20.95 5.19
N PHE A 108 -4.92 20.03 4.68
CA PHE A 108 -4.42 20.04 3.29
C PHE A 108 -5.05 18.99 2.38
N ARG A 109 -5.72 17.97 2.94
CA ARG A 109 -6.87 17.42 2.25
C ARG A 109 -7.91 18.53 2.25
N GLY A 110 -7.97 19.35 1.20
CA GLY A 110 -9.20 20.10 0.92
C GLY A 110 -10.39 19.13 0.83
N ASP A 111 -11.57 19.63 0.49
CA ASP A 111 -12.73 18.80 0.12
C ASP A 111 -12.42 17.98 -1.15
N LYS A 112 -11.45 17.07 -1.10
CA LYS A 112 -11.47 15.88 -1.92
C LYS A 112 -12.73 15.20 -1.43
N PRO A 113 -13.80 15.15 -2.25
CA PRO A 113 -14.93 14.35 -1.87
C PRO A 113 -14.34 12.99 -1.51
N ARG A 114 -14.70 12.44 -0.36
CA ARG A 114 -14.78 10.99 -0.26
C ARG A 114 -15.54 10.63 -1.52
N ARG A 115 -14.86 10.14 -2.57
CA ARG A 115 -15.58 9.43 -3.61
C ARG A 115 -16.23 8.35 -2.77
N GLY A 116 -17.56 8.41 -2.66
CA GLY A 116 -18.28 7.28 -2.13
C GLY A 116 -17.84 6.04 -2.90
N PRO A 117 -18.16 4.83 -2.40
CA PRO A 117 -17.95 3.62 -3.18
C PRO A 117 -18.32 3.88 -4.64
N LEU A 118 -17.39 3.56 -5.56
CA LEU A 118 -17.58 3.80 -6.99
C LEU A 118 -19.02 3.44 -7.35
N ALA A 119 -19.72 4.33 -8.07
CA ALA A 119 -21.08 4.05 -8.47
C ALA A 119 -21.10 2.69 -9.20
N GLN A 120 -22.07 1.82 -8.87
CA GLN A 120 -22.09 0.45 -9.41
C GLN A 120 -22.04 0.44 -10.95
N THR A 121 -22.66 1.43 -11.60
CA THR A 121 -22.59 1.61 -13.05
C THR A 121 -21.17 1.86 -13.57
N ALA A 122 -20.35 2.59 -12.82
CA ALA A 122 -18.93 2.80 -13.13
C ALA A 122 -18.13 1.51 -12.91
N ILE A 123 -18.37 0.79 -11.80
CA ILE A 123 -17.75 -0.51 -11.52
C ILE A 123 -18.02 -1.48 -12.68
N ASP A 124 -19.29 -1.62 -13.07
CA ASP A 124 -19.70 -2.52 -14.13
C ASP A 124 -19.11 -2.12 -15.49
N SER A 125 -18.99 -0.82 -15.77
CA SER A 125 -18.35 -0.33 -16.99
C SER A 125 -16.85 -0.61 -17.01
N ILE A 126 -16.16 -0.42 -15.87
CA ILE A 126 -14.73 -0.72 -15.75
C ILE A 126 -14.52 -2.22 -15.96
N ALA A 127 -15.28 -3.06 -15.25
CA ALA A 127 -15.20 -4.51 -15.38
C ALA A 127 -15.42 -4.96 -16.82
N ARG A 128 -16.52 -4.54 -17.47
CA ARG A 128 -16.80 -4.92 -18.88
C ARG A 128 -15.68 -4.50 -19.83
N ASN A 129 -15.18 -3.27 -19.71
CA ASN A 129 -14.15 -2.77 -20.61
C ASN A 129 -12.83 -3.51 -20.41
N THR A 130 -12.42 -3.75 -19.17
CA THR A 130 -11.18 -4.46 -18.87
C THR A 130 -11.26 -5.94 -19.27
N GLU A 131 -12.38 -6.62 -18.99
CA GLU A 131 -12.58 -8.03 -19.38
C GLU A 131 -12.66 -8.20 -20.90
N ALA A 132 -13.34 -7.30 -21.60
CA ALA A 132 -13.40 -7.32 -23.06
C ALA A 132 -12.02 -7.11 -23.69
N ALA A 133 -11.24 -6.18 -23.14
CA ALA A 133 -9.87 -5.94 -23.57
C ALA A 133 -8.99 -7.16 -23.31
N PHE A 134 -9.08 -7.77 -22.13
CA PHE A 134 -8.35 -8.98 -21.75
C PHE A 134 -8.70 -10.14 -22.68
N THR A 135 -9.99 -10.43 -22.85
CA THR A 135 -10.49 -11.52 -23.69
C THR A 135 -10.02 -11.37 -25.14
N LYS A 136 -10.10 -10.15 -25.69
CA LYS A 136 -9.61 -9.84 -27.02
C LYS A 136 -8.10 -10.07 -27.13
N ALA A 137 -7.32 -9.45 -26.25
CA ALA A 137 -5.86 -9.52 -26.29
C ALA A 137 -5.36 -10.96 -26.06
N TYR A 138 -6.01 -11.70 -25.16
CA TYR A 138 -5.78 -13.12 -24.96
C TYR A 138 -6.06 -13.89 -26.24
N SER A 139 -7.28 -13.79 -26.79
CA SER A 139 -7.73 -14.57 -27.97
C SER A 139 -6.95 -14.26 -29.25
N THR A 140 -6.36 -13.08 -29.37
CA THR A 140 -5.51 -12.71 -30.52
C THR A 140 -4.02 -12.99 -30.28
N GLY A 141 -3.64 -13.45 -29.09
CA GLY A 141 -2.23 -13.62 -28.70
C GLY A 141 -1.45 -12.30 -28.68
N ASP A 142 -2.12 -11.16 -28.47
CA ASP A 142 -1.48 -9.83 -28.48
C ASP A 142 -0.81 -9.57 -27.13
N THR A 143 0.46 -9.96 -27.04
CA THR A 143 1.29 -9.84 -25.83
C THR A 143 1.53 -8.39 -25.44
N ALA A 144 1.57 -7.46 -26.40
CA ALA A 144 1.71 -6.04 -26.15
C ALA A 144 0.43 -5.49 -25.50
N ALA A 145 -0.75 -5.82 -26.04
CA ALA A 145 -2.01 -5.44 -25.42
C ALA A 145 -2.18 -6.07 -24.03
N LEU A 146 -1.83 -7.35 -23.85
CA LEU A 146 -1.86 -8.01 -22.53
C LEU A 146 -0.96 -7.30 -21.50
N SER A 147 0.21 -6.80 -21.91
CA SER A 147 1.10 -6.03 -21.04
C SER A 147 0.52 -4.70 -20.56
N THR A 148 -0.45 -4.14 -21.29
CA THR A 148 -1.14 -2.91 -20.88
C THR A 148 -2.31 -3.19 -19.93
N ILE A 149 -2.90 -4.39 -20.02
CA ILE A 149 -4.08 -4.79 -19.25
C ILE A 149 -3.69 -5.48 -17.95
N LEU A 150 -2.55 -6.18 -17.92
CA LEU A 150 -2.04 -6.89 -16.75
C LEU A 150 -0.98 -6.07 -16.04
N THR A 151 -0.94 -6.14 -14.71
CA THR A 151 0.18 -5.60 -13.95
C THR A 151 1.45 -6.43 -14.19
N GLN A 152 2.63 -5.82 -14.03
CA GLN A 152 3.90 -6.55 -14.20
C GLN A 152 4.00 -7.79 -13.30
N ASN A 153 3.44 -7.71 -12.09
CA ASN A 153 3.46 -8.75 -11.07
C ASN A 153 2.13 -9.49 -10.96
N THR A 154 1.39 -9.63 -12.07
CA THR A 154 0.10 -10.32 -12.03
C THR A 154 0.28 -11.76 -11.52
N THR A 155 -0.50 -12.12 -10.50
CA THR A 155 -0.52 -13.48 -9.95
C THR A 155 -1.66 -14.26 -10.59
N VAL A 156 -1.36 -15.45 -11.11
CA VAL A 156 -2.36 -16.30 -11.74
C VAL A 156 -2.35 -17.69 -11.11
N ARG A 157 -3.53 -18.10 -10.64
CA ARG A 157 -3.81 -19.44 -10.15
C ARG A 157 -4.72 -20.16 -11.14
N ASN A 158 -4.23 -21.26 -11.71
CA ASN A 158 -4.98 -22.05 -12.67
C ASN A 158 -5.80 -23.17 -11.98
N GLU A 159 -6.55 -23.93 -12.79
CA GLU A 159 -7.37 -25.05 -12.31
C GLU A 159 -6.57 -26.23 -11.74
N ALA A 160 -5.29 -26.35 -12.11
CA ALA A 160 -4.37 -27.37 -11.60
C ALA A 160 -3.72 -26.96 -10.26
N ASP A 161 -4.15 -25.83 -9.69
CA ASP A 161 -3.60 -25.23 -8.47
C ASP A 161 -2.17 -24.66 -8.61
N ASP A 162 -1.67 -24.52 -9.85
CA ASP A 162 -0.39 -23.88 -10.08
C ASP A 162 -0.53 -22.36 -9.93
N ILE A 163 0.40 -21.77 -9.17
CA ILE A 163 0.51 -20.32 -9.01
C ILE A 163 1.70 -19.84 -9.83
N THR A 164 1.43 -18.93 -10.77
CA THR A 164 2.44 -18.24 -11.56
C THR A 164 2.41 -16.75 -11.25
N ASN A 165 3.58 -16.14 -11.20
CA ASN A 165 3.72 -14.71 -10.96
C ASN A 165 4.42 -14.06 -12.15
N GLY A 166 3.90 -12.93 -12.57
CA GLY A 166 4.53 -12.08 -13.56
C GLY A 166 4.08 -12.36 -14.99
N LEU A 167 3.99 -11.28 -15.76
CA LEU A 167 3.48 -11.29 -17.14
C LEU A 167 4.23 -12.26 -18.07
N THR A 168 5.56 -12.35 -17.93
CA THR A 168 6.43 -13.18 -18.78
C THR A 168 6.13 -14.67 -18.62
N ASN A 169 5.87 -15.10 -17.37
CA ASN A 169 5.51 -16.48 -17.04
C ASN A 169 4.06 -16.80 -17.45
N LEU A 170 3.18 -15.80 -17.38
CA LEU A 170 1.77 -15.95 -17.73
C LEU A 170 1.54 -16.18 -19.23
N LEU A 171 2.27 -15.43 -20.06
CA LEU A 171 2.12 -15.45 -21.51
C LEU A 171 2.77 -16.67 -22.17
N GLY A 172 3.54 -17.47 -21.42
CA GLY A 172 4.23 -18.65 -21.97
C GLY A 172 5.02 -18.30 -23.23
N LEU A 173 5.73 -17.16 -23.25
CA LEU A 173 6.40 -16.58 -24.42
C LEU A 173 7.43 -17.52 -25.09
N ASP A 174 7.73 -18.67 -24.46
CA ASP A 174 8.63 -19.71 -24.99
C ASP A 174 7.91 -20.83 -25.75
N GLN A 175 6.57 -20.87 -25.79
CA GLN A 175 5.80 -21.94 -26.44
C GLN A 175 4.60 -21.34 -27.22
N PRO A 176 4.53 -21.50 -28.56
CA PRO A 176 3.35 -21.12 -29.33
C PRO A 176 2.18 -22.04 -28.97
N LYS A 177 1.36 -21.64 -27.99
CA LYS A 177 0.06 -22.26 -27.78
C LYS A 177 -0.90 -21.75 -28.84
N THR A 178 -1.64 -22.67 -29.45
CA THR A 178 -2.88 -22.33 -30.15
C THR A 178 -3.75 -21.57 -29.17
N VAL A 179 -3.92 -20.27 -29.44
CA VAL A 179 -4.70 -19.40 -28.59
C VAL A 179 -6.16 -19.72 -28.86
N ASP A 180 -6.78 -20.43 -27.94
CA ASP A 180 -8.20 -20.67 -28.01
C ASP A 180 -8.96 -19.36 -27.81
N ALA A 181 -10.02 -19.15 -28.59
CA ALA A 181 -10.87 -17.99 -28.40
C ALA A 181 -11.57 -18.11 -27.04
N LEU A 182 -11.37 -17.09 -26.23
CA LEU A 182 -11.92 -16.96 -24.90
C LEU A 182 -13.25 -16.21 -25.00
N GLN A 183 -14.25 -16.63 -24.24
CA GLN A 183 -15.47 -15.86 -24.04
C GLN A 183 -15.73 -15.72 -22.54
N THR A 184 -15.92 -14.48 -22.09
CA THR A 184 -16.20 -14.15 -20.68
C THR A 184 -17.64 -13.67 -20.52
N THR A 185 -18.27 -14.08 -19.43
CA THR A 185 -19.54 -13.54 -18.94
C THR A 185 -19.32 -13.07 -17.52
N ILE A 186 -19.50 -11.76 -17.28
CA ILE A 186 -19.38 -11.18 -15.94
C ILE A 186 -20.68 -11.45 -15.19
N ASP A 187 -20.61 -12.20 -14.09
CA ASP A 187 -21.77 -12.49 -13.26
C ASP A 187 -22.03 -11.34 -12.28
N ARG A 188 -20.95 -10.75 -11.75
CA ARG A 188 -21.01 -9.56 -10.88
C ARG A 188 -19.63 -8.87 -10.86
N ALA A 189 -19.61 -7.60 -10.47
CA ALA A 189 -18.38 -6.88 -10.13
C ALA A 189 -18.62 -6.02 -8.87
N GLN A 190 -17.63 -5.90 -7.99
CA GLN A 190 -17.75 -5.12 -6.76
C GLN A 190 -16.43 -4.44 -6.41
N SER A 191 -16.50 -3.19 -5.95
CA SER A 191 -15.35 -2.49 -5.41
C SER A 191 -15.06 -2.94 -3.98
N ILE A 192 -13.81 -3.28 -3.69
CA ILE A 192 -13.32 -3.37 -2.30
C ILE A 192 -13.03 -1.97 -1.78
N ASP A 193 -12.44 -1.12 -2.63
CA ASP A 193 -12.18 0.30 -2.37
C ASP A 193 -12.16 1.10 -3.70
N ASP A 194 -11.77 2.37 -3.66
CA ASP A 194 -11.71 3.27 -4.82
C ASP A 194 -10.73 2.85 -5.93
N ASN A 195 -9.82 1.92 -5.62
CA ASN A 195 -8.71 1.48 -6.46
C ASN A 195 -8.70 -0.04 -6.70
N ILE A 196 -9.62 -0.79 -6.11
CA ILE A 196 -9.68 -2.25 -6.23
C ILE A 196 -11.10 -2.68 -6.55
N ILE A 197 -11.26 -3.42 -7.66
CA ILE A 197 -12.51 -4.07 -8.05
C ILE A 197 -12.26 -5.56 -8.17
N VAL A 198 -13.16 -6.37 -7.62
CA VAL A 198 -13.21 -7.81 -7.84
C VAL A 198 -14.30 -8.12 -8.85
N VAL A 199 -13.94 -8.85 -9.89
CA VAL A 199 -14.84 -9.32 -10.94
C VAL A 199 -14.92 -10.83 -10.85
N TYR A 200 -16.14 -11.36 -10.84
CA TYR A 200 -16.41 -12.80 -10.86
C TYR A 200 -17.35 -13.10 -12.02
N GLY A 201 -17.09 -14.22 -12.67
CA GLY A 201 -17.82 -14.60 -13.86
C GLY A 201 -17.53 -16.01 -14.32
N THR A 202 -18.02 -16.31 -15.52
CA THR A 202 -17.77 -17.57 -16.21
C THR A 202 -16.98 -17.34 -17.48
N LEU A 203 -16.08 -18.27 -17.76
CA LEU A 203 -15.20 -18.29 -18.91
C LEU A 203 -15.49 -19.56 -19.69
N THR A 204 -15.61 -19.44 -21.01
CA THR A 204 -15.80 -20.56 -21.92
C THR A 204 -14.74 -20.49 -23.00
N ASN A 205 -14.14 -21.63 -23.29
CA ASN A 205 -13.14 -21.77 -24.33
C ASN A 205 -13.80 -22.42 -25.57
N THR A 206 -13.53 -21.90 -26.77
CA THR A 206 -14.12 -22.43 -28.00
C THR A 206 -13.72 -23.87 -28.33
N THR A 207 -12.57 -24.36 -27.87
CA THR A 207 -12.10 -25.74 -28.10
C THR A 207 -12.47 -26.69 -26.96
N LYS A 208 -12.68 -26.16 -25.75
CA LYS A 208 -13.24 -26.88 -24.60
C LYS A 208 -14.40 -26.08 -24.01
N PRO A 209 -15.66 -26.34 -24.43
CA PRO A 209 -16.82 -25.54 -24.03
C PRO A 209 -17.24 -25.78 -22.57
N GLU A 210 -16.36 -26.35 -21.75
CA GLU A 210 -16.55 -26.45 -20.32
C GLU A 210 -16.52 -25.04 -19.72
N LYS A 211 -17.51 -24.75 -18.88
CA LYS A 211 -17.57 -23.46 -18.18
C LYS A 211 -16.59 -23.49 -17.03
N THR A 212 -15.62 -22.59 -17.03
CA THR A 212 -14.73 -22.34 -15.91
C THR A 212 -15.23 -21.12 -15.15
N ILE A 213 -15.16 -21.14 -13.82
CA ILE A 213 -15.44 -19.95 -13.00
C ILE A 213 -14.13 -19.17 -12.88
N TYR A 214 -14.19 -17.86 -13.05
CA TYR A 214 -13.03 -17.00 -12.86
C TYR A 214 -13.27 -15.91 -11.81
N THR A 215 -12.18 -15.45 -11.22
CA THR A 215 -12.12 -14.26 -10.38
C THR A 215 -10.92 -13.43 -10.81
N HIS A 216 -11.18 -12.19 -11.21
CA HIS A 216 -10.14 -11.22 -11.52
C HIS A 216 -10.14 -10.10 -10.49
N VAL A 217 -8.95 -9.71 -10.03
CA VAL A 217 -8.75 -8.55 -9.17
C VAL A 217 -8.19 -7.43 -10.04
N LEU A 218 -8.96 -6.37 -10.19
CA LEU A 218 -8.59 -5.16 -10.89
C LEU A 218 -7.99 -4.17 -9.89
N LYS A 219 -6.84 -3.62 -10.23
CA LYS A 219 -6.17 -2.55 -9.48
C LYS A 219 -6.05 -1.32 -10.37
N ARG A 220 -6.30 -0.15 -9.77
CA ARG A 220 -6.04 1.14 -10.40
C ARG A 220 -4.58 1.53 -10.22
N ASP A 221 -3.89 1.80 -11.32
CA ASP A 221 -2.52 2.32 -11.36
C ASP A 221 -2.42 3.44 -12.39
N ASP A 222 -1.87 4.61 -12.01
CA ASP A 222 -1.75 5.80 -12.87
C ASP A 222 -3.02 6.11 -13.72
N ASN A 223 -4.20 6.10 -13.08
CA ASN A 223 -5.51 6.30 -13.72
C ASN A 223 -5.95 5.22 -14.73
N ARG A 224 -5.28 4.08 -14.79
CA ARG A 224 -5.67 2.92 -15.61
C ARG A 224 -6.07 1.75 -14.72
N TRP A 225 -7.03 0.97 -15.17
CA TRP A 225 -7.45 -0.26 -14.49
C TRP A 225 -6.75 -1.45 -15.13
N GLN A 226 -6.05 -2.22 -14.32
CA GLN A 226 -5.28 -3.37 -14.75
C GLN A 226 -5.61 -4.59 -13.90
N ILE A 227 -5.54 -5.78 -14.47
CA ILE A 227 -5.70 -7.04 -13.75
C ILE A 227 -4.42 -7.30 -12.96
N ALA A 228 -4.55 -7.39 -11.64
CA ALA A 228 -3.47 -7.67 -10.70
C ALA A 228 -3.46 -9.14 -10.26
N ALA A 229 -4.61 -9.83 -10.31
CA ALA A 229 -4.68 -11.25 -10.04
C ALA A 229 -5.76 -11.94 -10.87
N ILE A 230 -5.49 -13.19 -11.26
CA ILE A 230 -6.42 -14.07 -11.97
C ILE A 230 -6.51 -15.39 -11.20
N GLN A 231 -7.72 -15.86 -10.97
CA GLN A 231 -7.97 -17.20 -10.46
C GLN A 231 -9.01 -17.87 -11.35
N THR A 232 -8.73 -19.08 -11.81
CA THR A 232 -9.69 -19.91 -12.54
C THR A 232 -9.91 -21.24 -11.83
N THR A 233 -11.13 -21.74 -11.87
CA THR A 233 -11.49 -23.03 -11.27
C THR A 233 -12.61 -23.70 -12.04
N SER A 234 -12.50 -25.02 -12.21
CA SER A 234 -13.60 -25.83 -12.73
C SER A 234 -14.75 -25.84 -11.72
N PRO A 235 -16.00 -25.61 -12.14
CA PRO A 235 -17.15 -25.73 -11.25
C PRO A 235 -17.20 -27.15 -10.69
N SER A 236 -17.40 -27.27 -9.39
CA SER A 236 -17.57 -28.58 -8.77
C SER A 236 -18.78 -29.25 -9.42
N ALA A 237 -18.56 -30.37 -10.13
CA ALA A 237 -19.66 -31.18 -10.61
C ALA A 237 -20.50 -31.55 -9.38
N VAL A 238 -21.73 -31.02 -9.30
CA VAL A 238 -22.73 -31.56 -8.38
C VAL A 238 -22.97 -32.97 -8.88
N LYS A 239 -22.27 -33.96 -8.31
CA LYS A 239 -22.69 -35.35 -8.40
C LYS A 239 -24.06 -35.36 -7.73
N ALA A 240 -25.12 -35.34 -8.54
CA ALA A 240 -26.45 -35.69 -8.09
C ALA A 240 -26.37 -37.14 -7.61
N GLN A 241 -25.99 -37.34 -6.36
CA GLN A 241 -26.17 -38.60 -5.68
C GLN A 241 -27.68 -38.77 -5.61
N LYS A 242 -28.24 -39.59 -6.52
CA LYS A 242 -29.56 -40.16 -6.31
C LYS A 242 -29.48 -40.93 -5.00
N VAL A 243 -29.90 -40.29 -3.91
CA VAL A 243 -30.20 -40.98 -2.66
C VAL A 243 -31.46 -41.77 -2.95
N THR A 244 -31.29 -43.02 -3.38
CA THR A 244 -32.39 -43.98 -3.39
C THR A 244 -32.70 -44.28 -1.94
N LEU A 245 -33.74 -43.64 -1.40
CA LEU A 245 -34.31 -44.05 -0.12
C LEU A 245 -34.90 -45.45 -0.34
N VAL A 246 -34.28 -46.45 0.29
CA VAL A 246 -34.85 -47.79 0.40
C VAL A 246 -35.95 -47.68 1.45
N ASN A 247 -37.19 -47.84 1.01
CA ASN A 247 -38.36 -48.03 1.88
C ASN A 247 -38.31 -49.42 2.55
#